data_AF-A0A6L7PDJ7-F1
#
_entry.id   AF-A0A6L7PDJ7-F1
#
_cell.length_a   1.000
_cell.length_b   1.000
_cell.length_c   1.000
_cell.angle_alpha   90.00
_cell.angle_beta   90.00
_cell.angle_gamma   90.00
#
_symmetry.space_group_name_H-M   'P 1'
#
loop_
_entity.id
_entity.type
_entity.pdbx_description
1 polymer ?
#
loop_
_entity_poly.entity_id
_entity_poly.type
_entity_poly.pdbx_seq_one_letter_code
_entity_poly.pdbx_strand_id
1 'polypeptide(L)'
;MPTNEERLVKLVDDNLTVEGRNAGDPLNMDRNIAEAGVPSADIVAFLKLVNEEFGTSISAGDCGDLLTPRGLLEYLETNAA
;
A
#
# COMPACT_ATOMS: atom_id res chain seq x y z
N MET A 1 -6.62 -7.75 17.38
CA MET A 1 -5.60 -6.95 16.68
C MET A 1 -6.04 -6.88 15.24
N PRO A 2 -6.03 -5.70 14.60
CA PRO A 2 -6.34 -5.60 13.18
C PRO A 2 -5.32 -6.43 12.38
N THR A 3 -5.77 -7.10 11.33
CA THR A 3 -4.88 -7.86 10.43
C THR A 3 -3.97 -6.92 9.65
N ASN A 4 -2.89 -7.45 9.06
CA ASN A 4 -2.03 -6.66 8.17
C ASN A 4 -2.82 -6.07 7.00
N GLU A 5 -3.84 -6.79 6.52
CA GLU A 5 -4.78 -6.30 5.50
C GLU A 5 -5.55 -5.08 5.98
N GLU A 6 -6.20 -5.15 7.15
CA GLU A 6 -6.97 -4.03 7.71
C GLU A 6 -6.08 -2.80 7.94
N ARG A 7 -4.85 -3.00 8.42
CA ARG A 7 -3.87 -1.93 8.62
C ARG A 7 -3.44 -1.31 7.30
N LEU A 8 -3.19 -2.12 6.26
CA LEU A 8 -2.81 -1.66 4.93
C LEU A 8 -3.93 -0.86 4.27
N VAL A 9 -5.16 -1.37 4.28
CA VAL A 9 -6.33 -0.67 3.74
C VAL A 9 -6.52 0.67 4.44
N LYS A 10 -6.39 0.70 5.77
CA LYS A 10 -6.48 1.94 6.54
C LYS A 10 -5.37 2.93 6.16
N LEU A 11 -4.13 2.47 6.01
CA LEU A 11 -3.02 3.32 5.56
C LEU A 11 -3.27 3.91 4.18
N VAL A 12 -3.83 3.13 3.25
CA VAL A 12 -4.22 3.61 1.92
C VAL A 12 -5.32 4.67 2.05
N ASP A 13 -6.36 4.43 2.84
CA ASP A 13 -7.46 5.39 3.00
C ASP A 13 -7.06 6.69 3.72
N ASP A 14 -6.12 6.61 4.67
CA ASP A 14 -5.62 7.79 5.41
C ASP A 14 -4.60 8.60 4.60
N ASN A 15 -3.84 7.98 3.67
CA ASN A 15 -2.67 8.62 3.04
C ASN A 15 -2.69 8.69 1.51
N LEU A 16 -3.55 7.92 0.85
CA LEU A 16 -3.61 7.86 -0.61
C LEU A 16 -4.99 8.27 -1.13
N THR A 17 -4.99 9.12 -2.16
CA THR A 17 -6.20 9.42 -2.92
C THR A 17 -6.18 8.60 -4.20
N VAL A 18 -7.00 7.55 -4.24
CA VAL A 18 -7.13 6.66 -5.40
C VAL A 18 -8.27 7.16 -6.29
N GLU A 19 -8.00 7.39 -7.59
CA GLU A 19 -9.02 7.85 -8.52
C GLU A 19 -10.15 6.83 -8.68
N GLY A 20 -11.38 7.32 -8.50
CA GLY A 20 -12.60 6.52 -8.57
C GLY A 20 -12.88 5.69 -7.32
N ARG A 21 -12.15 5.90 -6.21
CA ARG A 21 -12.38 5.26 -4.92
C ARG A 21 -12.53 6.33 -3.83
N ASN A 22 -13.43 6.08 -2.88
CA ASN A 22 -13.55 6.88 -1.65
C ASN A 22 -12.99 6.09 -0.46
N ALA A 23 -12.54 6.78 0.59
CA ALA A 23 -12.13 6.14 1.83
C ALA A 23 -13.27 5.26 2.40
N GLY A 24 -12.96 4.03 2.77
CA GLY A 24 -13.95 3.04 3.23
C GLY A 24 -14.63 2.22 2.12
N ASP A 25 -14.40 2.55 0.83
CA ASP A 25 -14.81 1.69 -0.28
C ASP A 25 -13.84 0.49 -0.40
N PRO A 26 -14.29 -0.71 -0.84
CA PRO A 26 -13.39 -1.85 -1.01
C PRO A 26 -12.15 -1.52 -1.85
N LEU A 27 -10.97 -1.74 -1.27
CA LEU A 27 -9.71 -1.61 -2.00
C LEU A 27 -9.58 -2.75 -3.00
N ASN A 28 -9.37 -2.41 -4.27
CA ASN A 28 -9.04 -3.41 -5.27
C ASN A 28 -7.60 -3.88 -5.07
N MET A 29 -7.46 -5.05 -4.46
CA MET A 29 -6.17 -5.64 -4.08
C MET A 29 -5.30 -6.02 -5.28
N ASP A 30 -5.90 -6.21 -6.46
CA ASP A 30 -5.23 -6.56 -7.70
C ASP A 30 -4.87 -5.35 -8.56
N ARG A 31 -5.39 -4.16 -8.24
CA ARG A 31 -5.13 -2.95 -9.01
C ARG A 31 -3.84 -2.28 -8.53
N ASN A 32 -2.94 -2.02 -9.47
CA ASN A 32 -1.73 -1.26 -9.19
C ASN A 32 -2.08 0.17 -8.76
N ILE A 33 -1.52 0.61 -7.64
CA ILE A 33 -1.82 1.91 -7.03
C ILE A 33 -1.37 3.07 -7.95
N ALA A 34 -0.27 2.90 -8.70
CA ALA A 34 0.18 3.88 -9.70
C ALA A 34 -0.79 3.99 -10.89
N GLU A 35 -1.36 2.86 -11.32
CA GLU A 35 -2.41 2.82 -12.35
C GLU A 35 -3.77 3.34 -11.83
N ALA A 36 -3.86 3.58 -10.52
CA ALA A 36 -5.04 4.09 -9.84
C ALA A 36 -5.05 5.62 -9.71
N GLY A 37 -4.18 6.31 -10.44
CA GLY A 37 -4.12 7.77 -10.46
C GLY A 37 -3.31 8.37 -9.31
N VAL A 38 -2.65 7.54 -8.51
CA VAL A 38 -1.79 8.01 -7.42
C VAL A 38 -0.46 8.47 -7.98
N PRO A 39 -0.03 9.73 -7.72
CA PRO A 39 1.23 10.23 -8.22
C PRO A 39 2.41 9.52 -7.54
N SER A 40 3.52 9.39 -8.26
CA SER A 40 4.71 8.67 -7.79
C SER A 40 5.30 9.23 -6.49
N ALA A 41 5.15 10.53 -6.23
CA ALA A 41 5.59 11.16 -4.98
C ALA A 41 4.82 10.63 -3.77
N ASP A 42 3.49 10.49 -3.88
CA ASP A 42 2.63 9.96 -2.82
C ASP A 42 2.86 8.46 -2.61
N ILE A 43 3.14 7.72 -3.68
CA ILE A 43 3.54 6.31 -3.59
C ILE A 43 4.82 6.15 -2.77
N VAL A 44 5.84 6.96 -3.06
CA VAL A 44 7.12 6.93 -2.31
C VAL A 44 6.90 7.28 -0.84
N ALA A 45 6.05 8.27 -0.55
CA ALA A 45 5.71 8.65 0.82
C ALA A 45 4.96 7.52 1.54
N PHE A 46 3.98 6.91 0.88
CA PHE A 46 3.22 5.78 1.39
C PHE A 46 4.11 4.58 1.72
N LEU A 47 5.06 4.23 0.84
CA LEU A 47 5.98 3.13 1.10
C LEU A 47 6.86 3.36 2.33
N LYS A 48 7.25 4.61 2.59
CA LYS A 48 7.96 4.95 3.84
C LYS A 48 7.09 4.72 5.06
N LEU A 49 5.82 5.13 5.01
CA LEU A 49 4.87 4.89 6.10
C LEU A 49 4.62 3.40 6.33
N VAL A 50 4.48 2.61 5.26
CA VAL A 50 4.37 1.14 5.36
C VAL A 50 5.63 0.54 6.00
N ASN A 51 6.81 0.97 5.58
CA ASN A 51 8.07 0.52 6.19
C ASN A 51 8.14 0.85 7.69
N GLU A 52 7.71 2.05 8.08
CA GLU A 52 7.66 2.47 9.49
C GLU A 52 6.61 1.71 10.31
N GLU A 53 5.42 1.48 9.76
CA GLU A 53 4.30 0.81 10.43
C GLU A 53 4.53 -0.70 10.61
N PHE A 54 5.19 -1.35 9.65
CA PHE A 54 5.39 -2.80 9.61
C PHE A 54 6.84 -3.24 9.83
N GLY A 55 7.78 -2.31 10.02
CA GLY A 55 9.20 -2.62 10.24
C GLY A 55 9.92 -3.20 9.02
N THR A 56 9.44 -2.88 7.82
CA THR A 56 9.99 -3.38 6.55
C THR A 56 10.92 -2.37 5.87
N SER A 57 11.52 -2.74 4.74
CA SER A 57 12.46 -1.88 4.01
C SER A 57 12.25 -1.97 2.49
N ILE A 58 11.03 -1.66 2.07
CA ILE A 58 10.61 -1.65 0.67
C ILE A 58 11.18 -0.42 -0.02
N SER A 59 11.94 -0.62 -1.10
CA SER A 59 12.50 0.45 -1.92
C SER A 59 11.57 0.81 -3.07
N ALA A 60 11.31 2.11 -3.27
CA ALA A 60 10.42 2.58 -4.35
C ALA A 60 10.88 2.17 -5.76
N GLY A 61 12.18 1.93 -5.97
CA GLY A 61 12.73 1.46 -7.24
C GLY A 61 12.46 -0.03 -7.55
N ASP A 62 12.20 -0.84 -6.52
CA ASP A 62 11.84 -2.27 -6.65
C ASP A 62 10.32 -2.46 -6.75
N CYS A 63 9.55 -1.38 -6.57
CA CYS A 63 8.12 -1.46 -6.34
C CYS A 63 7.29 -1.67 -7.61
N GLY A 64 7.87 -1.60 -8.82
CA GLY A 64 7.15 -1.66 -10.10
C GLY A 64 6.07 -2.75 -10.17
N ASP A 65 6.45 -3.99 -9.88
CA ASP A 65 5.54 -5.16 -9.81
C ASP A 65 4.84 -5.32 -8.45
N LEU A 66 5.41 -4.76 -7.37
CA LEU A 66 4.89 -4.84 -5.99
C LEU A 66 3.83 -3.77 -5.66
N LEU A 67 3.45 -2.92 -6.60
CA LEU A 67 2.51 -1.81 -6.37
C LEU A 67 1.04 -2.23 -6.32
N THR A 68 0.74 -3.54 -6.28
CA THR A 68 -0.59 -4.02 -5.94
C THR A 68 -0.73 -4.13 -4.42
N PRO A 69 -1.86 -3.74 -3.83
CA PRO A 69 -2.09 -3.92 -2.40
C PRO A 69 -1.96 -5.39 -1.96
N ARG A 70 -2.32 -6.36 -2.83
CA ARG A 70 -2.09 -7.79 -2.58
C ARG A 70 -0.60 -8.12 -2.49
N GLY A 71 0.21 -7.68 -3.45
CA GLY A 71 1.64 -7.93 -3.45
C GLY A 71 2.34 -7.33 -2.23
N LEU A 72 1.93 -6.12 -1.83
CA LEU A 72 2.36 -5.50 -0.57
C LEU A 72 1.94 -6.35 0.63
N LEU A 73 0.68 -6.78 0.71
CA LEU A 73 0.19 -7.60 1.80
C LEU A 73 0.95 -8.92 1.91
N GLU A 74 1.15 -9.65 0.81
CA GLU A 74 1.92 -10.90 0.80
C GLU A 74 3.37 -10.69 1.24
N TYR A 75 3.99 -9.58 0.81
CA TYR A 75 5.32 -9.20 1.26
C TYR A 75 5.35 -8.92 2.77
N LEU A 76 4.36 -8.19 3.28
CA LEU A 76 4.21 -7.90 4.71
C LEU A 76 3.95 -9.17 5.52
N GLU A 77 3.10 -10.08 5.07
CA GLU A 77 2.87 -11.35 5.78
C GLU A 77 4.11 -12.24 5.83
N THR A 78 5.01 -12.10 4.86
CA THR A 78 6.26 -12.88 4.80
C THR A 78 7.42 -12.21 5.57
N ASN A 79 7.49 -10.87 5.57
CA ASN A 79 8.67 -10.11 6.03
C ASN A 79 8.40 -9.15 7.19
N ALA A 80 7.14 -8.84 7.50
CA ALA A 80 6.82 -8.04 8.69
C ALA A 80 7.02 -8.89 9.94
N ALA A 81 7.67 -8.30 10.95
CA ALA A 81 8.06 -8.94 12.20
C ALA A 81 6.98 -8.85 13.30
#